data_AF-A0A7C5PEI8-F1
#
_entry.id   AF-A0A7C5PEI8-F1
#
_cell.length_a   1.000
_cell.length_b   1.000
_cell.length_c   1.000
_cell.angle_alpha   90.00
_cell.angle_beta   90.00
_cell.angle_gamma   90.00
#
_symmetry.space_group_name_H-M   'P 1'
#
loop_
_entity.id
_entity.type
_entity.pdbx_description
1 polymer ?
#
loop_
_entity_poly.entity_id
_entity_poly.type
_entity_poly.pdbx_seq_one_letter_code
_entity_poly.pdbx_strand_id
1 'polypeptide(L)'
;MDAFNVVWDRPSRDSSESMPCGGGDIGLNVWVENGDVLFYVSRSGSLDELNEYLKLGRVRLRLEPNPFGQTFRQELVLREGHVEIRGADVLVRIWVEVYRPIVHVEVESERALHATATYENWRLTEELLPNDTRRHACFELLQYPGEVRLGPDQVAHAAGGVLFYHRNPPNNWLRDLHIRQQGLEAYRDEIPDDLSNRTFGGILAGNGFRPAGETTGIYQTRAYRGWVLRAEKPARRHHLRVVTHIAQTATLDAWREQLYRLAAAPAAPRAETVAWWRQFWKRSWIVIHGNDRAWRVGRNYNLFRYQLGCNAFGEYPTKFNGGSFTFDANLVGENFQQHGPDWRQWGGGVFTAQNQRLLYWPLLKTGDADAMRPQFELYRKALPGARARVKANFGHDGAIFCEYISVPGLAIGAGYGWASGPRARGPEIPFGDPRADATHHYGDPVEKGVMSCKPIAYHWESQLEHAYMILE
;
A
#
# COMPACT_ATOMS: atom_id res chain seq x y z
N MET A 1 -15.04 -7.91 -21.91
CA MET A 1 -13.93 -7.88 -20.94
C MET A 1 -12.72 -8.62 -21.46
N ASP A 2 -12.88 -9.83 -21.97
CA ASP A 2 -11.74 -10.69 -22.35
C ASP A 2 -10.85 -10.07 -23.45
N ALA A 3 -11.45 -9.28 -24.37
CA ALA A 3 -10.73 -8.48 -25.36
C ALA A 3 -9.82 -7.37 -24.78
N PHE A 4 -9.86 -7.14 -23.47
CA PHE A 4 -9.02 -6.16 -22.77
C PHE A 4 -8.05 -6.78 -21.76
N ASN A 5 -8.00 -8.12 -21.67
CA ASN A 5 -6.99 -8.78 -20.86
C ASN A 5 -5.60 -8.30 -21.29
N VAL A 6 -4.76 -7.99 -20.29
CA VAL A 6 -3.38 -7.56 -20.52
C VAL A 6 -2.53 -8.81 -20.69
N VAL A 7 -1.68 -8.84 -21.71
CA VAL A 7 -0.98 -10.05 -22.14
C VAL A 7 0.47 -9.74 -22.42
N TRP A 8 1.38 -10.51 -21.83
CA TRP A 8 2.78 -10.59 -22.19
C TRP A 8 3.09 -11.94 -22.84
N ASP A 9 3.63 -11.90 -24.06
CA ASP A 9 4.07 -13.09 -24.80
C ASP A 9 5.59 -13.32 -24.68
N ARG A 10 6.26 -12.56 -23.80
CA ARG A 10 7.64 -12.77 -23.37
C ARG A 10 7.80 -12.48 -21.87
N PRO A 11 8.75 -13.13 -21.18
CA PRO A 11 9.10 -12.76 -19.81
C PRO A 11 9.47 -11.28 -19.70
N SER A 12 9.20 -10.72 -18.53
CA SER A 12 9.49 -9.35 -18.14
C SER A 12 11.00 -9.12 -17.97
N ARG A 13 11.45 -7.90 -18.24
CA ARG A 13 12.83 -7.48 -17.94
C ARG A 13 13.07 -7.30 -16.44
N ASP A 14 12.07 -6.75 -15.75
CA ASP A 14 12.13 -6.34 -14.36
C ASP A 14 10.69 -6.05 -13.84
N SER A 15 10.57 -5.56 -12.61
CA SER A 15 9.30 -5.27 -11.96
C SER A 15 8.49 -4.13 -12.61
N SER A 16 9.08 -3.28 -13.48
CA SER A 16 8.35 -2.24 -14.20
C SER A 16 7.39 -2.81 -15.26
N GLU A 17 7.62 -4.05 -15.71
CA GLU A 17 6.74 -4.77 -16.64
C GLU A 17 5.73 -5.69 -15.91
N SER A 18 5.55 -5.51 -14.59
CA SER A 18 4.63 -6.33 -13.80
C SER A 18 3.15 -6.07 -14.09
N MET A 19 2.35 -7.13 -13.99
CA MET A 19 0.89 -7.05 -14.08
C MET A 19 0.28 -6.82 -12.70
N PRO A 20 -0.71 -5.92 -12.56
CA PRO A 20 -1.47 -5.79 -11.33
C PRO A 20 -2.39 -7.01 -11.16
N CYS A 21 -2.33 -7.67 -10.01
CA CYS A 21 -3.29 -8.70 -9.60
C CYS A 21 -3.74 -8.41 -8.17
N GLY A 22 -5.01 -8.55 -7.83
CA GLY A 22 -5.44 -8.24 -6.47
C GLY A 22 -6.89 -8.60 -6.18
N GLY A 23 -7.32 -8.27 -4.96
CA GLY A 23 -8.66 -8.55 -4.46
C GLY A 23 -8.80 -8.09 -3.01
N GLY A 24 -9.99 -7.60 -2.66
CA GLY A 24 -10.28 -7.11 -1.31
C GLY A 24 -9.47 -5.86 -0.98
N ASP A 25 -8.32 -6.05 -0.34
CA ASP A 25 -7.37 -5.02 0.09
C ASP A 25 -5.89 -5.35 -0.23
N ILE A 26 -5.64 -6.43 -0.99
CA ILE A 26 -4.28 -6.87 -1.38
C ILE A 26 -4.07 -6.59 -2.87
N GLY A 27 -2.93 -5.97 -3.17
CA GLY A 27 -2.42 -5.79 -4.51
C GLY A 27 -1.06 -6.47 -4.70
N LEU A 28 -0.89 -7.10 -5.85
CA LEU A 28 0.30 -7.81 -6.27
C LEU A 28 0.82 -7.21 -7.58
N ASN A 29 2.12 -6.97 -7.64
CA ASN A 29 2.83 -6.78 -8.90
C ASN A 29 3.34 -8.16 -9.32
N VAL A 30 2.81 -8.78 -10.37
CA VAL A 30 3.17 -10.14 -10.81
C VAL A 30 3.97 -10.09 -12.12
N TRP A 31 5.15 -10.71 -12.17
CA TRP A 31 5.96 -10.79 -13.37
C TRP A 31 6.77 -12.09 -13.44
N VAL A 32 7.33 -12.39 -14.60
CA VAL A 32 8.27 -13.49 -14.79
C VAL A 32 9.59 -12.94 -15.26
N GLU A 33 10.67 -13.27 -14.57
CA GLU A 33 12.01 -12.75 -14.85
C GLU A 33 13.02 -13.89 -14.67
N ASN A 34 13.93 -14.06 -15.64
CA ASN A 34 14.96 -15.09 -15.59
C ASN A 34 14.42 -16.51 -15.28
N GLY A 35 13.21 -16.80 -15.76
CA GLY A 35 12.53 -18.09 -15.58
C GLY A 35 11.85 -18.30 -14.23
N ASP A 36 11.91 -17.33 -13.31
CA ASP A 36 11.19 -17.38 -12.04
C ASP A 36 9.92 -16.53 -12.12
N VAL A 37 8.84 -16.96 -11.47
CA VAL A 37 7.66 -16.11 -11.24
C VAL A 37 7.91 -15.29 -9.98
N LEU A 38 7.75 -13.97 -10.05
CA LEU A 38 7.91 -13.08 -8.91
C LEU A 38 6.64 -12.28 -8.68
N PHE A 39 6.38 -11.97 -7.41
CA PHE A 39 5.42 -10.94 -7.09
C PHE A 39 5.72 -10.18 -5.81
N TYR A 40 5.53 -8.87 -5.84
CA TYR A 40 5.44 -8.05 -4.62
C TYR A 40 4.07 -8.22 -4.00
N VAL A 41 4.00 -8.17 -2.68
CA VAL A 41 2.74 -8.20 -1.94
C VAL A 41 2.56 -6.88 -1.20
N SER A 42 1.49 -6.16 -1.50
CA SER A 42 1.07 -4.93 -0.82
C SER A 42 -0.32 -5.13 -0.24
N ARG A 43 -0.58 -4.59 0.95
CA ARG A 43 -1.92 -4.66 1.57
C ARG A 43 -2.30 -3.34 2.22
N SER A 44 -3.53 -2.87 2.00
CA SER A 44 -3.98 -1.61 2.59
C SER A 44 -3.84 -1.65 4.12
N GLY A 45 -3.23 -0.61 4.69
CA GLY A 45 -2.96 -0.53 6.13
C GLY A 45 -1.63 -1.13 6.59
N SER A 46 -0.73 -1.58 5.71
CA SER A 46 0.65 -1.91 6.10
C SER A 46 1.49 -0.64 6.34
N LEU A 47 1.13 0.09 7.40
CA LEU A 47 1.72 1.36 7.81
C LEU A 47 2.72 1.15 8.95
N ASP A 48 3.97 1.53 8.72
CA ASP A 48 5.03 1.46 9.73
C ASP A 48 4.96 2.60 10.74
N GLU A 49 5.92 2.67 11.65
CA GLU A 49 6.04 3.70 12.70
C GLU A 49 6.36 5.11 12.19
N LEU A 50 6.77 5.21 10.92
CA LEU A 50 7.03 6.46 10.20
C LEU A 50 5.86 6.85 9.30
N ASN A 51 4.77 6.07 9.34
CA ASN A 51 3.59 6.22 8.50
C ASN A 51 3.90 6.01 6.99
N GLU A 52 4.95 5.25 6.66
CA GLU A 52 5.19 4.77 5.29
C GLU A 52 4.29 3.58 4.97
N TYR A 53 3.94 3.42 3.70
CA TYR A 53 3.14 2.29 3.24
C TYR A 53 4.05 1.25 2.62
N LEU A 54 4.42 0.25 3.43
CA LEU A 54 5.37 -0.78 3.07
C LEU A 54 4.73 -1.94 2.29
N LYS A 55 5.51 -2.52 1.38
CA LYS A 55 5.21 -3.85 0.84
C LYS A 55 5.46 -4.87 1.92
N LEU A 56 4.65 -5.92 1.98
CA LEU A 56 4.86 -7.06 2.87
C LEU A 56 6.10 -7.89 2.51
N GLY A 57 6.62 -7.77 1.28
CA GLY A 57 7.79 -8.48 0.79
C GLY A 57 7.64 -8.90 -0.67
N ARG A 58 8.57 -9.71 -1.16
CA ARG A 58 8.51 -10.34 -2.48
C ARG A 58 8.45 -11.85 -2.35
N VAL A 59 7.67 -12.52 -3.19
CA VAL A 59 7.68 -13.98 -3.31
C VAL A 59 8.25 -14.35 -4.67
N ARG A 60 9.14 -15.33 -4.69
CA ARG A 60 9.72 -15.93 -5.90
C ARG A 60 9.33 -17.40 -5.96
N LEU A 61 8.77 -17.84 -7.08
CA LEU A 61 8.48 -19.24 -7.38
C LEU A 61 9.37 -19.71 -8.53
N ARG A 62 10.18 -20.73 -8.26
CA ARG A 62 10.97 -21.45 -9.24
C ARG A 62 10.38 -22.83 -9.50
N LEU A 63 10.29 -23.20 -10.77
CA LEU A 63 9.81 -24.49 -11.24
C LEU A 63 10.93 -25.24 -11.98
N GLU A 64 11.08 -26.53 -11.70
CA GLU A 64 12.13 -27.38 -12.26
C GLU A 64 11.53 -28.68 -12.80
N PRO A 65 11.65 -28.98 -14.11
CA PRO A 65 12.29 -28.17 -15.16
C PRO A 65 11.58 -26.82 -15.40
N ASN A 66 12.32 -25.83 -15.93
CA ASN A 66 11.78 -24.50 -16.17
C ASN A 66 10.82 -24.50 -17.37
N PRO A 67 9.53 -24.09 -17.19
CA PRO A 67 8.55 -24.14 -18.26
C PRO A 67 8.55 -22.91 -19.19
N PHE A 68 9.24 -21.83 -18.84
CA PHE A 68 9.10 -20.52 -19.48
C PHE A 68 10.20 -20.20 -20.50
N GLY A 69 11.01 -21.20 -20.89
CA GLY A 69 12.16 -21.01 -21.77
C GLY A 69 11.86 -21.01 -23.28
N GLN A 70 10.79 -21.69 -23.72
CA GLN A 70 10.45 -21.84 -25.15
C GLN A 70 9.12 -21.20 -25.50
N THR A 71 8.08 -21.49 -24.73
CA THR A 71 6.75 -20.88 -24.86
C THR A 71 6.44 -20.09 -23.60
N PHE A 72 5.83 -18.92 -23.78
CA PHE A 72 5.48 -18.07 -22.67
C PHE A 72 4.24 -17.26 -22.99
N ARG A 73 3.32 -17.22 -22.03
CA ARG A 73 2.18 -16.30 -22.04
C ARG A 73 1.79 -15.98 -20.61
N GLN A 74 1.87 -14.71 -20.23
CA GLN A 74 1.30 -14.19 -19.00
C GLN A 74 0.08 -13.33 -19.33
N GLU A 75 -1.05 -13.57 -18.68
CA GLU A 75 -2.32 -12.90 -18.96
C GLU A 75 -3.04 -12.50 -17.67
N LEU A 76 -3.42 -11.22 -17.56
CA LEU A 76 -4.34 -10.72 -16.55
C LEU A 76 -5.78 -10.94 -17.02
N VAL A 77 -6.45 -11.94 -16.42
CA VAL A 77 -7.84 -12.29 -16.73
C VAL A 77 -8.78 -11.37 -15.95
N LEU A 78 -9.06 -10.19 -16.50
CA LEU A 78 -9.81 -9.11 -15.82
C LEU A 78 -11.17 -9.59 -15.30
N ARG A 79 -11.90 -10.37 -16.10
CA ARG A 79 -13.26 -10.83 -15.79
C ARG A 79 -13.33 -11.65 -14.49
N GLU A 80 -12.25 -12.34 -14.16
CA GLU A 80 -12.17 -13.27 -13.03
C GLU A 80 -11.18 -12.83 -11.95
N GLY A 81 -10.36 -11.83 -12.25
CA GLY A 81 -9.46 -11.17 -11.30
C GLY A 81 -8.26 -12.00 -10.88
N HIS A 82 -7.64 -12.69 -11.83
CA HIS A 82 -6.42 -13.47 -11.61
C HIS A 82 -5.42 -13.30 -12.74
N VAL A 83 -4.16 -13.66 -12.48
CA VAL A 83 -3.12 -13.79 -13.50
C VAL A 83 -2.94 -15.27 -13.83
N GLU A 84 -2.88 -15.59 -15.12
CA GLU A 84 -2.43 -16.89 -15.64
C GLU A 84 -1.05 -16.75 -16.28
N ILE A 85 -0.13 -17.66 -15.98
CA ILE A 85 1.18 -17.75 -16.62
C ILE A 85 1.31 -19.15 -17.19
N ARG A 86 1.50 -19.23 -18.50
CA ARG A 86 1.61 -20.47 -19.27
C ARG A 86 2.99 -20.59 -19.87
N GLY A 87 3.56 -21.79 -19.80
CA GLY A 87 4.79 -22.17 -20.47
C GLY A 87 4.87 -23.68 -20.56
N ALA A 88 5.32 -24.20 -21.70
CA ALA A 88 5.28 -25.63 -22.03
C ALA A 88 3.93 -26.27 -21.65
N ASP A 89 3.94 -27.31 -20.81
CA ASP A 89 2.79 -28.03 -20.27
C ASP A 89 2.33 -27.52 -18.88
N VAL A 90 2.80 -26.33 -18.45
CA VAL A 90 2.56 -25.75 -17.13
C VAL A 90 1.65 -24.53 -17.19
N LEU A 91 0.74 -24.45 -16.21
CA LEU A 91 -0.09 -23.30 -15.91
C LEU A 91 0.07 -22.90 -14.44
N VAL A 92 0.50 -21.66 -14.21
CA VAL A 92 0.49 -21.01 -12.90
C VAL A 92 -0.69 -20.05 -12.84
N ARG A 93 -1.51 -20.12 -11.80
CA ARG A 93 -2.57 -19.15 -11.50
C ARG A 93 -2.27 -18.44 -10.19
N ILE A 94 -2.31 -17.11 -10.22
CA ILE A 94 -2.14 -16.26 -9.04
C ILE A 94 -3.39 -15.41 -8.87
N TRP A 95 -4.02 -15.52 -7.70
CA TRP A 95 -5.25 -14.80 -7.38
C TRP A 95 -5.34 -14.48 -5.90
N VAL A 96 -6.21 -13.52 -5.56
CA VAL A 96 -6.42 -13.06 -4.18
C VAL A 96 -7.88 -13.28 -3.81
N GLU A 97 -8.13 -13.82 -2.62
CA GLU A 97 -9.47 -13.90 -2.07
C GLU A 97 -10.05 -12.49 -1.84
N VAL A 98 -11.28 -12.23 -2.32
CA VAL A 98 -11.88 -10.88 -2.19
C VAL A 98 -12.30 -10.57 -0.75
N TYR A 99 -12.73 -11.57 0.01
CA TYR A 99 -13.30 -11.39 1.35
C TYR A 99 -12.34 -11.74 2.49
N ARG A 100 -11.18 -12.31 2.18
CA ARG A 100 -10.17 -12.70 3.17
C ARG A 100 -8.78 -12.40 2.61
N PRO A 101 -7.81 -12.02 3.45
CA PRO A 101 -6.55 -11.47 2.98
C PRO A 101 -5.53 -12.60 2.66
N ILE A 102 -5.90 -13.46 1.71
CA ILE A 102 -5.18 -14.68 1.33
C ILE A 102 -4.86 -14.63 -0.17
N VAL A 103 -3.57 -14.75 -0.51
CA VAL A 103 -3.08 -14.94 -1.88
C VAL A 103 -2.93 -16.43 -2.15
N HIS A 104 -3.32 -16.86 -3.35
CA HIS A 104 -3.19 -18.22 -3.83
C HIS A 104 -2.24 -18.28 -5.02
N VAL A 105 -1.32 -19.25 -5.00
CA VAL A 105 -0.45 -19.59 -6.12
C VAL A 105 -0.65 -21.07 -6.43
N GLU A 106 -1.32 -21.34 -7.54
CA GLU A 106 -1.67 -22.69 -7.99
C GLU A 106 -0.82 -23.04 -9.21
N VAL A 107 -0.18 -24.20 -9.21
CA VAL A 107 0.59 -24.72 -10.34
C VAL A 107 -0.05 -26.01 -10.79
N GLU A 108 -0.35 -26.12 -12.09
CA GLU A 108 -0.85 -27.32 -12.75
C GLU A 108 0.10 -27.67 -13.91
N SER A 109 0.40 -28.96 -14.06
CA SER A 109 1.33 -29.46 -15.09
C SER A 109 0.93 -30.85 -15.55
N GLU A 110 1.18 -31.18 -16.82
CA GLU A 110 1.01 -32.55 -17.33
C GLU A 110 2.08 -33.50 -16.77
N ARG A 111 3.30 -32.99 -16.56
CA ARG A 111 4.43 -33.73 -15.98
C ARG A 111 4.70 -33.32 -14.54
N ALA A 112 5.26 -34.24 -13.76
CA ALA A 112 5.66 -33.93 -12.40
C ALA A 112 6.89 -33.01 -12.42
N LEU A 113 6.85 -31.92 -11.65
CA LEU A 113 7.93 -30.94 -11.53
C LEU A 113 8.18 -30.60 -10.06
N HIS A 114 9.39 -30.13 -9.75
CA HIS A 114 9.71 -29.55 -8.46
C HIS A 114 9.34 -28.08 -8.42
N ALA A 115 8.86 -27.63 -7.26
CA ALA A 115 8.57 -26.23 -6.99
C ALA A 115 9.35 -25.77 -5.75
N THR A 116 9.94 -24.58 -5.86
CA THR A 116 10.64 -23.90 -4.78
C THR A 116 10.07 -22.50 -4.64
N ALA A 117 9.58 -22.15 -3.46
CA ALA A 117 9.06 -20.83 -3.14
C ALA A 117 9.99 -20.14 -2.15
N THR A 118 10.37 -18.90 -2.44
CA THR A 118 11.23 -18.09 -1.58
C THR A 118 10.49 -16.81 -1.22
N TYR A 119 10.32 -16.55 0.07
CA TYR A 119 9.91 -15.23 0.56
C TYR A 119 11.16 -14.37 0.76
N GLU A 120 11.22 -13.21 0.12
CA GLU A 120 12.36 -12.30 0.08
C GLU A 120 12.02 -10.98 0.78
N ASN A 121 12.91 -10.53 1.67
CA ASN A 121 12.76 -9.30 2.44
C ASN A 121 14.09 -8.52 2.51
N TRP A 122 14.01 -7.19 2.52
CA TRP A 122 15.13 -6.25 2.46
C TRP A 122 15.22 -5.31 3.69
N ARG A 123 14.32 -5.43 4.66
CA ARG A 123 14.27 -4.64 5.89
C ARG A 123 14.67 -5.50 7.09
N LEU A 124 15.95 -5.89 7.18
CA LEU A 124 16.43 -6.82 8.23
C LEU A 124 17.24 -6.14 9.33
N THR A 125 17.53 -4.87 9.13
CA THR A 125 18.25 -4.02 10.07
C THR A 125 17.54 -2.68 10.14
N GLU A 126 17.73 -1.96 11.25
CA GLU A 126 17.28 -0.58 11.36
C GLU A 126 17.90 0.28 10.23
N GLU A 127 17.10 1.11 9.58
CA GLU A 127 17.53 2.02 8.52
C GLU A 127 17.40 3.48 9.00
N LEU A 128 18.52 4.21 8.97
CA LEU A 128 18.50 5.66 9.16
C LEU A 128 18.06 6.33 7.86
N LEU A 129 16.94 7.08 7.91
CA LEU A 129 16.44 7.86 6.79
C LEU A 129 16.99 9.29 6.86
N PRO A 130 17.94 9.66 5.99
CA PRO A 130 18.49 11.00 5.99
C PRO A 130 17.47 12.01 5.48
N ASN A 131 17.73 13.27 5.80
CA ASN A 131 16.81 14.36 5.49
C ASN A 131 16.93 14.81 4.03
N ASP A 132 16.54 13.93 3.11
CA ASP A 132 16.52 14.17 1.67
C ASP A 132 15.24 13.61 1.01
N THR A 133 15.26 13.43 -0.31
CA THR A 133 14.12 12.96 -1.10
C THR A 133 13.62 11.56 -0.71
N ARG A 134 14.40 10.76 0.03
CA ARG A 134 13.93 9.47 0.58
C ARG A 134 12.76 9.63 1.53
N ARG A 135 12.71 10.74 2.30
CA ARG A 135 11.59 11.04 3.21
C ARG A 135 10.30 11.42 2.50
N HIS A 136 10.25 11.38 1.16
CA HIS A 136 8.98 11.39 0.47
C HIS A 136 8.10 10.18 0.82
N ALA A 137 8.67 9.03 1.22
CA ALA A 137 7.90 7.85 1.65
C ALA A 137 7.18 8.06 3.00
N CYS A 138 7.82 8.76 3.93
CA CYS A 138 7.26 9.29 5.19
C CYS A 138 7.00 10.81 5.08
N PHE A 139 6.15 11.21 4.14
CA PHE A 139 5.99 12.62 3.73
C PHE A 139 5.70 13.61 4.87
N GLU A 140 5.10 13.15 5.98
CA GLU A 140 4.86 13.96 7.19
C GLU A 140 6.14 14.46 7.85
N LEU A 141 7.24 13.72 7.70
CA LEU A 141 8.56 13.98 8.28
C LEU A 141 9.53 14.67 7.30
N LEU A 142 9.04 15.11 6.13
CA LEU A 142 9.88 15.79 5.15
C LEU A 142 10.47 17.08 5.75
N GLN A 143 11.80 17.22 5.69
CA GLN A 143 12.55 18.32 6.29
C GLN A 143 12.55 18.36 7.83
N TYR A 144 12.08 17.30 8.51
CA TYR A 144 12.19 17.20 9.97
C TYR A 144 13.68 17.24 10.40
N PRO A 145 14.10 18.14 11.30
CA PRO A 145 15.52 18.28 11.64
C PRO A 145 16.07 17.14 12.51
N GLY A 146 15.20 16.29 13.09
CA GLY A 146 15.63 15.16 13.90
C GLY A 146 15.98 13.91 13.09
N GLU A 147 16.51 12.93 13.82
CA GLU A 147 16.75 11.60 13.27
C GLU A 147 15.44 10.87 12.99
N VAL A 148 15.42 10.11 11.90
CA VAL A 148 14.29 9.30 11.49
C VAL A 148 14.83 7.90 11.21
N ARG A 149 14.30 6.91 11.93
CA ARG A 149 14.76 5.52 11.87
C ARG A 149 13.58 4.60 11.60
N LEU A 150 13.75 3.72 10.62
CA LEU A 150 12.81 2.66 10.29
C LEU A 150 13.30 1.34 10.90
N GLY A 151 12.45 0.68 11.66
CA GLY A 151 12.69 -0.60 12.30
C GLY A 151 12.70 -1.77 11.31
N PRO A 152 13.37 -2.88 11.66
CA PRO A 152 13.42 -4.05 10.82
C PRO A 152 12.14 -4.88 10.88
N ASP A 153 11.86 -5.60 9.80
CA ASP A 153 10.94 -6.73 9.79
C ASP A 153 11.58 -7.95 10.47
N GLN A 154 10.71 -8.83 10.97
CA GLN A 154 11.06 -10.11 11.55
C GLN A 154 10.61 -11.23 10.63
N VAL A 155 11.52 -12.14 10.28
CA VAL A 155 11.25 -13.25 9.37
C VAL A 155 11.92 -14.52 9.87
N ALA A 156 11.17 -15.64 9.87
CA ALA A 156 11.68 -16.94 10.27
C ALA A 156 10.89 -18.08 9.62
N HIS A 157 11.51 -19.25 9.46
CA HIS A 157 10.76 -20.48 9.26
C HIS A 157 9.98 -20.83 10.53
N ALA A 158 8.66 -20.95 10.42
CA ALA A 158 7.78 -21.27 11.54
C ALA A 158 6.52 -21.99 11.05
N ALA A 159 6.00 -22.93 11.85
CA ALA A 159 4.80 -23.71 11.54
C ALA A 159 4.83 -24.38 10.14
N GLY A 160 6.00 -24.84 9.70
CA GLY A 160 6.20 -25.46 8.38
C GLY A 160 6.22 -24.49 7.18
N GLY A 161 6.06 -23.19 7.42
CA GLY A 161 6.13 -22.13 6.41
C GLY A 161 7.18 -21.07 6.75
N VAL A 162 7.00 -19.87 6.18
CA VAL A 162 7.79 -18.67 6.49
C VAL A 162 6.87 -17.64 7.12
N LEU A 163 7.06 -17.38 8.42
CA LEU A 163 6.41 -16.28 9.14
C LEU A 163 7.20 -15.00 8.88
N PHE A 164 6.51 -13.92 8.54
CA PHE A 164 7.09 -12.59 8.36
C PHE A 164 6.18 -11.52 8.94
N TYR A 165 6.73 -10.50 9.59
CA TYR A 165 5.94 -9.37 10.08
C TYR A 165 6.80 -8.15 10.39
N HIS A 166 6.16 -7.01 10.36
CA HIS A 166 6.63 -5.77 10.95
C HIS A 166 5.78 -5.45 12.17
N ARG A 167 6.39 -4.97 13.25
CA ARG A 167 5.66 -4.54 14.45
C ARG A 167 6.15 -3.16 14.88
N ASN A 168 5.25 -2.19 14.77
CA ASN A 168 5.48 -0.84 15.24
C ASN A 168 5.68 -0.85 16.77
N PRO A 169 6.52 0.05 17.30
CA PRO A 169 6.74 0.18 18.73
C PRO A 169 5.42 0.53 19.47
N PRO A 170 5.33 0.22 20.78
CA PRO A 170 4.14 0.51 21.57
C PRO A 170 3.88 2.00 21.79
N ASN A 171 4.90 2.85 21.56
CA ASN A 171 4.77 4.30 21.63
C ASN A 171 4.85 4.89 20.21
N ASN A 172 3.73 5.42 19.73
CA ASN A 172 3.66 6.19 18.49
C ASN A 172 4.29 7.58 18.68
N TRP A 173 5.61 7.62 18.55
CA TRP A 173 6.39 8.85 18.69
C TRP A 173 6.05 9.91 17.64
N LEU A 174 5.61 9.49 16.43
CA LEU A 174 5.23 10.37 15.34
C LEU A 174 3.96 11.18 15.70
N ARG A 175 2.95 10.51 16.24
CA ARG A 175 1.75 11.17 16.80
C ARG A 175 2.14 12.14 17.91
N ASP A 176 3.00 11.71 18.82
CA ASP A 176 3.49 12.56 19.91
C ASP A 176 4.26 13.79 19.43
N LEU A 177 5.06 13.64 18.37
CA LEU A 177 5.75 14.73 17.69
C LEU A 177 4.72 15.73 17.15
N HIS A 178 3.71 15.28 16.41
CA HIS A 178 2.68 16.16 15.84
C HIS A 178 1.84 16.87 16.92
N ILE A 179 1.50 16.20 18.02
CA ILE A 179 0.77 16.79 19.15
C ILE A 179 1.56 17.96 19.74
N ARG A 180 2.86 17.75 20.05
CA ARG A 180 3.73 18.80 20.61
C ARG A 180 3.98 19.92 19.62
N GLN A 181 4.22 19.59 18.36
CA GLN A 181 4.46 20.56 17.31
C GLN A 181 3.30 21.55 17.16
N GLN A 182 2.06 21.09 17.37
CA GLN A 182 0.84 21.86 17.17
C GLN A 182 0.24 22.41 18.47
N GLY A 183 0.89 22.22 19.62
CA GLY A 183 0.42 22.70 20.92
C GLY A 183 -0.89 22.05 21.38
N LEU A 184 -1.10 20.77 21.08
CA LEU A 184 -2.34 20.03 21.32
C LEU A 184 -2.26 19.08 22.52
N GLU A 185 -1.32 19.27 23.43
CA GLU A 185 -1.07 18.36 24.56
C GLU A 185 -2.31 18.19 25.44
N ALA A 186 -3.14 19.23 25.60
CA ALA A 186 -4.38 19.18 26.36
C ALA A 186 -5.43 18.21 25.75
N TYR A 187 -5.34 17.91 24.46
CA TYR A 187 -6.25 17.01 23.74
C TYR A 187 -5.61 15.65 23.42
N ARG A 188 -4.48 15.34 24.05
CA ARG A 188 -3.69 14.13 23.77
C ARG A 188 -4.54 12.86 23.78
N ASP A 189 -5.44 12.68 24.73
CA ASP A 189 -6.21 11.45 24.84
C ASP A 189 -7.37 11.36 23.83
N GLU A 190 -7.76 12.49 23.23
CA GLU A 190 -8.79 12.54 22.18
C GLU A 190 -8.22 12.24 20.78
N ILE A 191 -6.92 12.46 20.58
CA ILE A 191 -6.27 12.29 19.27
C ILE A 191 -6.07 10.80 18.98
N PRO A 192 -6.56 10.25 17.87
CA PRO A 192 -6.47 8.81 17.60
C PRO A 192 -5.04 8.30 17.44
N ASP A 193 -4.84 7.00 17.69
CA ASP A 193 -3.58 6.29 17.45
C ASP A 193 -3.83 4.93 16.80
N ASP A 194 -3.48 4.83 15.51
CA ASP A 194 -3.62 3.62 14.70
C ASP A 194 -2.29 2.92 14.40
N LEU A 195 -1.17 3.44 14.89
CA LEU A 195 0.18 2.92 14.64
C LEU A 195 0.81 2.24 15.85
N SER A 196 0.49 2.63 17.09
CA SER A 196 1.06 1.96 18.28
C SER A 196 0.73 0.47 18.28
N ASN A 197 1.75 -0.37 18.49
CA ASN A 197 1.66 -1.83 18.45
C ASN A 197 1.05 -2.42 17.17
N ARG A 198 0.88 -1.62 16.12
CA ARG A 198 0.37 -2.09 14.84
C ARG A 198 1.33 -3.12 14.30
N THR A 199 0.80 -4.30 14.01
CA THR A 199 1.57 -5.42 13.49
C THR A 199 0.94 -5.85 12.18
N PHE A 200 1.74 -5.90 11.11
CA PHE A 200 1.33 -6.34 9.79
C PHE A 200 2.32 -7.35 9.24
N GLY A 201 1.83 -8.37 8.54
CA GLY A 201 2.66 -9.47 8.11
C GLY A 201 1.85 -10.65 7.64
N GLY A 202 2.43 -11.84 7.67
CA GLY A 202 1.76 -13.05 7.23
C GLY A 202 2.60 -14.32 7.34
N ILE A 203 2.08 -15.37 6.74
CA ILE A 203 2.77 -16.64 6.58
C ILE A 203 2.67 -17.09 5.12
N LEU A 204 3.82 -17.42 4.52
CA LEU A 204 3.91 -18.18 3.27
C LEU A 204 3.97 -19.66 3.61
N ALA A 205 3.04 -20.47 3.10
CA ALA A 205 3.02 -21.91 3.31
C ALA A 205 2.43 -22.64 2.10
N GLY A 206 2.73 -23.93 1.96
CA GLY A 206 2.15 -24.78 0.91
C GLY A 206 2.10 -26.24 1.34
N ASN A 207 1.09 -26.96 0.87
CA ASN A 207 0.94 -28.37 1.19
C ASN A 207 2.08 -29.18 0.53
N GLY A 208 2.79 -29.99 1.33
CA GLY A 208 3.93 -30.76 0.85
C GLY A 208 5.19 -29.94 0.60
N PHE A 209 5.25 -28.70 1.09
CA PHE A 209 6.46 -27.90 1.14
C PHE A 209 7.12 -27.99 2.53
N ARG A 210 8.45 -27.92 2.57
CA ARG A 210 9.22 -27.82 3.81
C ARG A 210 10.27 -26.72 3.75
N PRO A 211 10.64 -26.14 4.90
CA PRO A 211 11.81 -25.27 5.01
C PRO A 211 13.04 -25.91 4.37
N ALA A 212 13.72 -25.15 3.52
CA ALA A 212 14.88 -25.62 2.75
C ALA A 212 16.08 -24.64 2.85
N GLY A 213 16.19 -23.97 4.00
CA GLY A 213 17.24 -23.00 4.26
C GLY A 213 16.92 -21.61 3.70
N GLU A 214 17.96 -20.83 3.48
CA GLU A 214 17.86 -19.42 3.15
C GLU A 214 18.82 -19.06 2.02
N THR A 215 18.54 -17.92 1.38
CA THR A 215 19.39 -17.34 0.34
C THR A 215 19.63 -15.86 0.63
N THR A 216 20.61 -15.28 -0.03
CA THR A 216 20.83 -13.84 -0.05
C THR A 216 21.08 -13.39 -1.48
N GLY A 217 20.83 -12.11 -1.76
CA GLY A 217 21.07 -11.56 -3.08
C GLY A 217 20.87 -10.06 -3.11
N ILE A 218 20.98 -9.50 -4.30
CA ILE A 218 20.63 -8.12 -4.59
C ILE A 218 19.60 -8.15 -5.71
N TYR A 219 18.52 -7.40 -5.54
CA TYR A 219 17.57 -7.15 -6.61
C TYR A 219 17.43 -5.65 -6.80
N GLN A 220 17.59 -5.21 -8.04
CA GLN A 220 17.78 -3.80 -8.35
C GLN A 220 18.88 -3.19 -7.48
N THR A 221 18.53 -2.26 -6.59
CA THR A 221 19.46 -1.51 -5.76
C THR A 221 19.49 -1.99 -4.30
N ARG A 222 18.70 -3.01 -3.94
CA ARG A 222 18.53 -3.45 -2.56
C ARG A 222 18.98 -4.90 -2.34
N ALA A 223 19.81 -5.08 -1.33
CA ALA A 223 20.13 -6.39 -0.80
C ALA A 223 18.89 -7.01 -0.14
N TYR A 224 18.75 -8.33 -0.25
CA TYR A 224 17.68 -9.08 0.38
C TYR A 224 18.19 -10.40 0.97
N ARG A 225 17.43 -10.94 1.92
CA ARG A 225 17.50 -12.34 2.36
C ARG A 225 16.22 -13.05 1.95
N GLY A 226 16.34 -14.31 1.58
CA GLY A 226 15.27 -15.18 1.15
C GLY A 226 15.10 -16.38 2.08
N TRP A 227 13.87 -16.71 2.44
CA TRP A 227 13.52 -17.90 3.21
C TRP A 227 12.85 -18.91 2.31
N VAL A 228 13.49 -20.06 2.13
CA VAL A 228 13.14 -21.03 1.10
C VAL A 228 12.21 -22.10 1.65
N LEU A 229 11.16 -22.40 0.89
CA LEU A 229 10.32 -23.58 1.01
C LEU A 229 10.48 -24.41 -0.26
N ARG A 230 10.71 -25.72 -0.13
CA ARG A 230 10.83 -26.65 -1.25
C ARG A 230 9.76 -27.73 -1.17
N ALA A 231 9.12 -28.03 -2.30
CA ALA A 231 8.24 -29.19 -2.41
C ALA A 231 9.04 -30.47 -2.16
N GLU A 232 8.57 -31.32 -1.25
CA GLU A 232 9.28 -32.54 -0.84
C GLU A 232 9.49 -33.53 -1.99
N LYS A 233 8.54 -33.55 -2.94
CA LYS A 233 8.55 -34.44 -4.10
C LYS A 233 8.10 -33.67 -5.35
N PRO A 234 8.54 -34.08 -6.56
CA PRO A 234 7.93 -33.58 -7.78
C PRO A 234 6.44 -33.94 -7.81
N ALA A 235 5.61 -33.02 -8.26
CA ALA A 235 4.17 -33.24 -8.40
C ALA A 235 3.62 -32.52 -9.64
N ARG A 236 2.47 -32.99 -10.12
CA ARG A 236 1.70 -32.33 -11.20
C ARG A 236 0.92 -31.11 -10.73
N ARG A 237 0.73 -30.98 -9.41
CA ARG A 237 0.00 -29.89 -8.78
C ARG A 237 0.76 -29.40 -7.56
N HIS A 238 0.93 -28.08 -7.47
CA HIS A 238 1.44 -27.42 -6.27
C HIS A 238 0.49 -26.29 -5.88
N HIS A 239 0.34 -26.05 -4.58
CA HIS A 239 -0.46 -24.95 -4.07
C HIS A 239 0.24 -24.29 -2.89
N LEU A 240 0.50 -22.99 -3.02
CA LEU A 240 1.02 -22.12 -1.98
C LEU A 240 -0.03 -21.07 -1.63
N ARG A 241 -0.01 -20.65 -0.37
CA ARG A 241 -0.82 -19.56 0.17
C ARG A 241 0.08 -18.54 0.85
N VAL A 242 -0.20 -17.26 0.62
CA VAL A 242 0.31 -16.16 1.46
C VAL A 242 -0.87 -15.64 2.25
N VAL A 243 -0.94 -15.98 3.52
CA VAL A 243 -2.00 -15.51 4.43
C VAL A 243 -1.47 -14.30 5.15
N THR A 244 -2.15 -13.16 5.07
CA THR A 244 -1.69 -11.91 5.68
C THR A 244 -2.61 -11.48 6.82
N HIS A 245 -2.07 -10.77 7.81
CA HIS A 245 -2.83 -10.24 8.94
C HIS A 245 -2.32 -8.85 9.33
N ILE A 246 -3.25 -7.98 9.74
CA ILE A 246 -2.97 -6.62 10.22
C ILE A 246 -3.85 -6.39 11.45
N ALA A 247 -3.25 -6.02 12.58
CA ALA A 247 -3.98 -5.63 13.78
C ALA A 247 -3.10 -4.83 14.75
N GLN A 248 -3.72 -4.01 15.59
CA GLN A 248 -3.10 -3.48 16.80
C GLN A 248 -3.41 -4.43 17.97
N THR A 249 -2.39 -5.11 18.47
CA THR A 249 -2.53 -6.06 19.60
C THR A 249 -1.56 -5.70 20.72
N ALA A 250 -1.99 -5.89 21.96
CA ALA A 250 -1.14 -5.64 23.13
C ALA A 250 0.16 -6.48 23.10
N THR A 251 0.09 -7.71 22.60
CA THR A 251 1.24 -8.61 22.48
C THR A 251 1.38 -9.19 21.08
N LEU A 252 2.61 -9.57 20.73
CA LEU A 252 2.90 -10.28 19.48
C LEU A 252 2.22 -11.67 19.43
N ASP A 253 2.11 -12.35 20.57
CA ASP A 253 1.41 -13.64 20.67
C ASP A 253 -0.06 -13.54 20.25
N ALA A 254 -0.78 -12.54 20.75
CA ALA A 254 -2.17 -12.33 20.36
C ALA A 254 -2.32 -12.09 18.85
N TRP A 255 -1.37 -11.40 18.22
CA TRP A 255 -1.35 -11.23 16.77
C TRP A 255 -1.06 -12.55 16.03
N ARG A 256 -0.09 -13.33 16.51
CA ARG A 256 0.26 -14.64 15.93
C ARG A 256 -0.91 -15.62 16.01
N GLU A 257 -1.63 -15.66 17.12
CA GLU A 257 -2.82 -16.49 17.27
C GLU A 257 -3.91 -16.14 16.27
N GLN A 258 -4.16 -14.85 16.04
CA GLN A 258 -5.13 -14.39 15.03
C GLN A 258 -4.69 -14.79 13.62
N LEU A 259 -3.40 -14.59 13.28
CA LEU A 259 -2.84 -15.01 12.00
C LEU A 259 -2.96 -16.53 11.78
N TYR A 260 -2.59 -17.34 12.77
CA TYR A 260 -2.65 -18.80 12.64
C TYR A 260 -4.08 -19.32 12.57
N ARG A 261 -5.02 -18.68 13.27
CA ARG A 261 -6.44 -18.99 13.12
C ARG A 261 -6.93 -18.74 11.70
N LEU A 262 -6.52 -17.63 11.09
CA LEU A 262 -6.83 -17.33 9.69
C LEU A 262 -6.14 -18.33 8.73
N ALA A 263 -4.90 -18.71 8.98
CA ALA A 263 -4.16 -19.65 8.14
C ALA A 263 -4.72 -21.08 8.19
N ALA A 264 -5.18 -21.51 9.38
CA ALA A 264 -5.81 -22.80 9.61
C ALA A 264 -7.23 -22.88 9.02
N ALA A 265 -7.89 -21.73 8.79
CA ALA A 265 -9.20 -21.72 8.17
C ALA A 265 -9.15 -22.29 6.74
N PRO A 266 -10.15 -23.10 6.34
CA PRO A 266 -10.20 -23.66 4.99
C PRO A 266 -10.22 -22.54 3.95
N ALA A 267 -9.54 -22.77 2.83
CA ALA A 267 -9.59 -21.88 1.67
C ALA A 267 -11.03 -21.71 1.19
N ALA A 268 -11.38 -20.49 0.77
CA ALA A 268 -12.69 -20.21 0.24
C ALA A 268 -12.70 -20.78 -1.18
N PRO A 269 -13.85 -21.26 -1.68
CA PRO A 269 -13.94 -21.64 -3.07
C PRO A 269 -13.56 -20.45 -3.95
N ARG A 270 -12.60 -20.63 -4.87
CA ARG A 270 -12.23 -19.63 -5.88
C ARG A 270 -13.46 -19.05 -6.60
N ALA A 271 -14.51 -19.87 -6.76
CA ALA A 271 -15.79 -19.48 -7.34
C ALA A 271 -16.42 -18.23 -6.67
N GLU A 272 -16.21 -17.99 -5.38
CA GLU A 272 -16.72 -16.79 -4.70
C GLU A 272 -16.00 -15.52 -5.16
N THR A 273 -14.67 -15.56 -5.23
CA THR A 273 -13.85 -14.47 -5.81
C THR A 273 -14.24 -14.20 -7.26
N VAL A 274 -14.37 -15.25 -8.08
CA VAL A 274 -14.77 -15.12 -9.48
C VAL A 274 -16.18 -14.55 -9.59
N ALA A 275 -17.11 -14.97 -8.73
CA ALA A 275 -18.46 -14.43 -8.69
C ALA A 275 -18.45 -12.93 -8.37
N TRP A 276 -17.67 -12.50 -7.37
CA TRP A 276 -17.54 -11.08 -7.05
C TRP A 276 -17.00 -10.27 -8.23
N TRP A 277 -15.91 -10.70 -8.88
CA TRP A 277 -15.37 -10.01 -10.05
C TRP A 277 -16.36 -9.94 -11.21
N ARG A 278 -17.07 -11.05 -11.48
CA ARG A 278 -18.12 -11.06 -12.52
C ARG A 278 -19.27 -10.10 -12.19
N GLN A 279 -19.64 -9.96 -10.92
CA GLN A 279 -20.64 -8.98 -10.50
C GLN A 279 -20.11 -7.54 -10.59
N PHE A 280 -18.85 -7.31 -10.19
CA PHE A 280 -18.18 -6.01 -10.34
C PHE A 280 -18.22 -5.51 -11.79
N TRP A 281 -17.97 -6.39 -12.76
CA TRP A 281 -18.06 -6.06 -14.19
C TRP A 281 -19.48 -5.91 -14.74
N LYS A 282 -20.52 -6.31 -14.00
CA LYS A 282 -21.93 -6.04 -14.37
C LYS A 282 -22.42 -4.67 -13.91
N ARG A 283 -21.63 -3.92 -13.14
CA ARG A 283 -22.01 -2.58 -12.66
C ARG A 283 -21.68 -1.50 -13.69
N SER A 284 -20.48 -1.56 -14.29
CA SER A 284 -20.02 -0.60 -15.31
C SER A 284 -18.90 -1.18 -16.17
N TRP A 285 -18.91 -0.89 -17.47
CA TRP A 285 -17.85 -1.25 -18.41
C TRP A 285 -17.88 -0.33 -19.64
N ILE A 286 -16.71 -0.11 -20.25
CA ILE A 286 -16.59 0.50 -21.58
C ILE A 286 -15.94 -0.52 -22.49
N VAL A 287 -16.68 -0.98 -23.51
CA VAL A 287 -16.17 -1.92 -24.52
C VAL A 287 -16.22 -1.27 -25.89
N ILE A 288 -15.03 -0.97 -26.41
CA ILE A 288 -14.80 -0.46 -27.75
C ILE A 288 -14.06 -1.55 -28.51
N HIS A 289 -14.53 -1.89 -29.71
CA HIS A 289 -13.91 -2.89 -30.57
C HIS A 289 -12.81 -2.28 -31.47
N GLY A 290 -11.91 -3.10 -32.00
CA GLY A 290 -10.78 -2.67 -32.83
C GLY A 290 -9.44 -2.74 -32.09
N ASN A 291 -8.42 -2.08 -32.63
CA ASN A 291 -7.07 -1.98 -32.02
C ASN A 291 -6.48 -0.58 -32.19
N ASP A 292 -7.33 0.44 -32.08
CA ASP A 292 -6.98 1.84 -32.34
C ASP A 292 -6.86 2.66 -31.03
N ARG A 293 -6.90 3.99 -31.14
CA ARG A 293 -6.89 4.86 -29.97
C ARG A 293 -8.14 4.71 -29.10
N ALA A 294 -9.30 4.49 -29.70
CA ALA A 294 -10.55 4.35 -28.96
C ALA A 294 -10.56 3.03 -28.16
N TRP A 295 -10.12 1.92 -28.77
CA TRP A 295 -9.92 0.65 -28.06
C TRP A 295 -8.98 0.81 -26.86
N ARG A 296 -7.85 1.52 -27.03
CA ARG A 296 -6.90 1.77 -25.93
C ARG A 296 -7.52 2.55 -24.77
N VAL A 297 -8.42 3.50 -25.04
CA VAL A 297 -9.16 4.22 -23.99
C VAL A 297 -10.05 3.25 -23.21
N GLY A 298 -10.82 2.40 -23.90
CA GLY A 298 -11.64 1.37 -23.25
C GLY A 298 -10.81 0.40 -22.42
N ARG A 299 -9.68 -0.08 -22.96
CA ARG A 299 -8.74 -0.95 -22.23
C ARG A 299 -8.21 -0.28 -20.96
N ASN A 300 -7.71 0.95 -21.07
CA ASN A 300 -7.13 1.66 -19.93
C ASN A 300 -8.18 2.00 -18.86
N TYR A 301 -9.41 2.36 -19.27
CA TYR A 301 -10.53 2.55 -18.36
C TYR A 301 -10.81 1.28 -17.53
N ASN A 302 -10.92 0.13 -18.20
CA ASN A 302 -11.18 -1.13 -17.52
C ASN A 302 -9.99 -1.55 -16.64
N LEU A 303 -8.75 -1.39 -17.08
CA LEU A 303 -7.58 -1.72 -16.26
C LEU A 303 -7.52 -0.84 -14.99
N PHE A 304 -7.78 0.46 -15.10
CA PHE A 304 -7.83 1.36 -13.95
C PHE A 304 -8.96 0.97 -12.99
N ARG A 305 -10.16 0.68 -13.52
CA ARG A 305 -11.29 0.22 -12.71
C ARG A 305 -10.98 -1.11 -11.99
N TYR A 306 -10.29 -2.04 -12.65
CA TYR A 306 -9.80 -3.27 -12.03
C TYR A 306 -8.86 -2.97 -10.85
N GLN A 307 -7.87 -2.09 -11.04
CA GLN A 307 -6.95 -1.69 -9.98
C GLN A 307 -7.67 -1.07 -8.77
N LEU A 308 -8.73 -0.28 -8.98
CA LEU A 308 -9.56 0.23 -7.88
C LEU A 308 -10.30 -0.89 -7.15
N GLY A 309 -10.83 -1.88 -7.89
CA GLY A 309 -11.50 -3.05 -7.34
C GLY A 309 -10.60 -3.91 -6.45
N CYS A 310 -9.29 -3.91 -6.69
CA CYS A 310 -8.32 -4.63 -5.86
C CYS A 310 -8.16 -4.07 -4.43
N ASN A 311 -8.73 -2.89 -4.15
CA ASN A 311 -8.75 -2.27 -2.82
C ASN A 311 -10.19 -1.87 -2.39
N ALA A 312 -11.21 -2.52 -2.94
CA ALA A 312 -12.61 -2.23 -2.65
C ALA A 312 -12.97 -2.36 -1.15
N PHE A 313 -12.24 -3.20 -0.42
CA PHE A 313 -12.44 -3.45 1.01
C PHE A 313 -11.23 -3.09 1.86
N GLY A 314 -10.40 -2.15 1.39
CA GLY A 314 -9.23 -1.64 2.11
C GLY A 314 -9.55 -1.05 3.48
N GLU A 315 -8.64 -1.22 4.43
CA GLU A 315 -8.69 -0.46 5.69
C GLU A 315 -8.46 1.05 5.44
N TYR A 316 -7.63 1.36 4.44
CA TYR A 316 -7.35 2.70 3.96
C TYR A 316 -7.69 2.87 2.49
N PRO A 317 -7.90 4.13 2.05
CA PRO A 317 -8.20 4.42 0.67
C PRO A 317 -7.14 3.94 -0.32
N THR A 318 -7.55 3.64 -1.55
CA THR A 318 -6.60 3.49 -2.66
C THR A 318 -5.75 4.76 -2.76
N LYS A 319 -4.44 4.59 -2.87
CA LYS A 319 -3.49 5.68 -2.99
C LYS A 319 -3.40 6.20 -4.43
N PHE A 320 -3.51 7.52 -4.62
CA PHE A 320 -3.45 8.13 -5.96
C PHE A 320 -2.12 7.88 -6.69
N ASN A 321 -1.03 7.79 -5.95
CA ASN A 321 0.34 7.60 -6.44
C ASN A 321 0.67 6.11 -6.68
N GLY A 322 -0.26 5.38 -7.31
CA GLY A 322 -0.04 4.00 -7.78
C GLY A 322 -0.74 2.89 -6.98
N GLY A 323 -1.67 3.22 -6.09
CA GLY A 323 -2.43 2.25 -5.29
C GLY A 323 -1.51 1.29 -4.56
N SER A 324 -1.80 0.00 -4.64
CA SER A 324 -0.96 -1.08 -4.08
C SER A 324 0.09 -1.61 -5.08
N PHE A 325 0.25 -0.98 -6.25
CA PHE A 325 0.96 -1.52 -7.42
C PHE A 325 2.25 -0.77 -7.80
N THR A 326 2.85 -0.03 -6.87
CA THR A 326 4.18 0.58 -7.05
C THR A 326 5.27 -0.47 -7.25
N PHE A 327 6.20 -0.25 -8.17
CA PHE A 327 7.38 -1.08 -8.43
C PHE A 327 8.68 -0.36 -8.03
N ASP A 328 9.83 -0.98 -8.29
CA ASP A 328 11.13 -0.43 -7.90
C ASP A 328 11.41 0.94 -8.54
N ALA A 329 11.53 1.97 -7.71
CA ALA A 329 11.58 3.37 -8.16
C ALA A 329 12.84 3.69 -9.00
N ASN A 330 13.95 2.98 -8.79
CA ASN A 330 15.18 3.14 -9.56
C ASN A 330 14.99 2.84 -11.06
N LEU A 331 13.92 2.13 -11.44
CA LEU A 331 13.61 1.81 -12.83
C LEU A 331 12.93 2.98 -13.58
N VAL A 332 12.52 4.04 -12.89
CA VAL A 332 11.85 5.20 -13.50
C VAL A 332 12.85 6.20 -14.07
N GLY A 333 14.05 6.30 -13.49
CA GLY A 333 15.09 7.22 -13.97
C GLY A 333 16.25 7.41 -12.98
N GLU A 334 17.28 8.11 -13.43
CA GLU A 334 18.54 8.31 -12.67
C GLU A 334 18.33 9.03 -11.33
N ASN A 335 17.34 9.91 -11.24
CA ASN A 335 17.04 10.65 -10.00
C ASN A 335 16.51 9.75 -8.86
N PHE A 336 16.18 8.49 -9.14
CA PHE A 336 15.55 7.58 -8.18
C PHE A 336 16.43 6.38 -7.81
N GLN A 337 17.71 6.36 -8.20
CA GLN A 337 18.62 5.21 -7.97
C GLN A 337 18.82 4.83 -6.49
N GLN A 338 18.62 5.79 -5.57
CA GLN A 338 18.81 5.55 -4.13
C GLN A 338 17.54 5.04 -3.43
N HIS A 339 16.43 4.89 -4.16
CA HIS A 339 15.15 4.53 -3.58
C HIS A 339 14.91 3.02 -3.67
N GLY A 340 14.47 2.45 -2.55
CA GLY A 340 14.13 1.03 -2.46
C GLY A 340 12.73 0.73 -3.02
N PRO A 341 12.35 -0.56 -3.02
CA PRO A 341 11.06 -1.01 -3.55
C PRO A 341 9.86 -0.45 -2.78
N ASP A 342 9.98 -0.06 -1.51
CA ASP A 342 8.87 0.56 -0.75
C ASP A 342 8.65 2.03 -1.06
N TRP A 343 9.65 2.69 -1.66
CA TRP A 343 9.63 4.14 -1.80
C TRP A 343 8.46 4.60 -2.67
N ARG A 344 7.83 5.68 -2.22
CA ARG A 344 6.68 6.28 -2.86
C ARG A 344 6.74 7.78 -2.73
N GLN A 345 6.68 8.47 -3.86
CA GLN A 345 6.60 9.92 -3.85
C GLN A 345 5.26 10.40 -3.25
N TRP A 346 5.31 11.39 -2.36
CA TRP A 346 4.14 11.92 -1.62
C TRP A 346 3.49 10.92 -0.64
N GLY A 347 4.31 10.01 -0.13
CA GLY A 347 4.02 9.25 1.07
C GLY A 347 3.04 8.11 0.91
N GLY A 348 3.06 7.25 1.93
CA GLY A 348 2.15 6.12 2.11
C GLY A 348 0.91 6.48 2.92
N GLY A 349 1.08 6.76 4.21
CA GLY A 349 -0.01 6.98 5.17
C GLY A 349 -0.62 8.38 5.19
N VAL A 350 -0.14 9.29 4.35
CA VAL A 350 -0.75 10.61 4.09
C VAL A 350 -1.62 10.57 2.85
N PHE A 351 -2.83 11.10 2.90
CA PHE A 351 -3.79 11.11 1.80
C PHE A 351 -4.05 12.54 1.33
N THR A 352 -3.77 12.84 0.06
CA THR A 352 -4.01 14.16 -0.53
C THR A 352 -5.45 14.32 -0.98
N ALA A 353 -6.22 15.21 -0.37
CA ALA A 353 -7.64 15.37 -0.69
C ALA A 353 -7.86 15.69 -2.18
N GLN A 354 -7.05 16.58 -2.78
CA GLN A 354 -7.17 16.94 -4.20
C GLN A 354 -6.93 15.79 -5.17
N ASN A 355 -5.96 14.89 -4.89
CA ASN A 355 -5.71 13.75 -5.77
C ASN A 355 -6.64 12.58 -5.45
N GLN A 356 -6.92 12.33 -4.18
CA GLN A 356 -7.73 11.19 -3.77
C GLN A 356 -9.17 11.31 -4.26
N ARG A 357 -9.73 12.53 -4.32
CA ARG A 357 -11.07 12.71 -4.89
C ARG A 357 -11.19 12.19 -6.32
N LEU A 358 -10.13 12.25 -7.14
CA LEU A 358 -10.14 11.76 -8.53
C LEU A 358 -10.28 10.24 -8.62
N LEU A 359 -9.89 9.49 -7.59
CA LEU A 359 -10.09 8.04 -7.54
C LEU A 359 -11.50 7.66 -7.08
N TYR A 360 -12.09 8.47 -6.19
CA TYR A 360 -13.35 8.15 -5.50
C TYR A 360 -14.60 8.76 -6.14
N TRP A 361 -14.50 9.93 -6.76
CA TRP A 361 -15.58 10.53 -7.55
C TRP A 361 -16.24 9.58 -8.56
N PRO A 362 -15.50 8.78 -9.36
CA PRO A 362 -16.15 7.92 -10.34
C PRO A 362 -16.90 6.74 -9.71
N LEU A 363 -16.61 6.34 -8.47
CA LEU A 363 -17.15 5.10 -7.88
C LEU A 363 -18.68 5.10 -7.78
N LEU A 364 -19.28 6.24 -7.41
CA LEU A 364 -20.75 6.36 -7.40
C LEU A 364 -21.34 6.21 -8.81
N LYS A 365 -20.68 6.78 -9.82
CA LYS A 365 -21.14 6.72 -11.22
C LYS A 365 -20.98 5.33 -11.83
N THR A 366 -19.97 4.56 -11.39
CA THR A 366 -19.72 3.19 -11.87
C THR A 366 -20.47 2.12 -11.07
N GLY A 367 -21.29 2.52 -10.08
CA GLY A 367 -22.06 1.59 -9.24
C GLY A 367 -21.22 0.92 -8.14
N ASP A 368 -20.03 1.42 -7.85
CA ASP A 368 -19.05 0.87 -6.90
C ASP A 368 -19.13 1.59 -5.54
N ALA A 369 -20.35 1.87 -5.07
CA ALA A 369 -20.60 2.60 -3.84
C ALA A 369 -20.06 1.87 -2.58
N ASP A 370 -19.95 0.55 -2.63
CA ASP A 370 -19.32 -0.27 -1.59
C ASP A 370 -17.83 0.06 -1.40
N ALA A 371 -17.13 0.38 -2.49
CA ALA A 371 -15.71 0.76 -2.48
C ALA A 371 -15.45 2.19 -1.96
N MET A 372 -16.49 2.96 -1.60
CA MET A 372 -16.34 4.29 -0.98
C MET A 372 -15.94 4.21 0.50
N ARG A 373 -16.23 3.09 1.17
CA ARG A 373 -16.05 2.92 2.63
C ARG A 373 -14.64 3.26 3.11
N PRO A 374 -13.55 2.83 2.47
CA PRO A 374 -12.19 3.15 2.93
C PRO A 374 -11.94 4.66 3.01
N GLN A 375 -12.49 5.44 2.06
CA GLN A 375 -12.43 6.91 2.08
C GLN A 375 -13.13 7.47 3.29
N PHE A 376 -14.37 7.06 3.57
CA PHE A 376 -15.11 7.59 4.72
C PHE A 376 -14.49 7.18 6.06
N GLU A 377 -13.96 5.96 6.15
CA GLU A 377 -13.28 5.49 7.36
C GLU A 377 -12.04 6.31 7.69
N LEU A 378 -11.27 6.79 6.71
CA LEU A 378 -10.16 7.70 6.95
C LEU A 378 -10.62 8.96 7.70
N TYR A 379 -11.67 9.62 7.22
CA TYR A 379 -12.20 10.83 7.87
C TYR A 379 -12.83 10.53 9.23
N ARG A 380 -13.58 9.42 9.34
CA ARG A 380 -14.19 9.00 10.60
C ARG A 380 -13.13 8.74 11.67
N LYS A 381 -12.06 8.03 11.31
CA LYS A 381 -10.92 7.76 12.22
C LYS A 381 -10.25 9.06 12.63
N ALA A 382 -9.97 9.96 11.70
CA ALA A 382 -9.27 11.23 11.93
C ALA A 382 -10.10 12.33 12.62
N LEU A 383 -11.43 12.21 12.62
CA LEU A 383 -12.35 13.25 13.11
C LEU A 383 -12.03 13.78 14.52
N PRO A 384 -11.70 12.94 15.53
CA PRO A 384 -11.41 13.46 16.88
C PRO A 384 -10.24 14.45 16.92
N GLY A 385 -9.14 14.17 16.22
CA GLY A 385 -8.01 15.11 16.17
C GLY A 385 -8.29 16.35 15.30
N ALA A 386 -9.09 16.20 14.24
CA ALA A 386 -9.57 17.33 13.46
C ALA A 386 -10.42 18.30 14.30
N ARG A 387 -11.22 17.79 15.24
CA ARG A 387 -11.99 18.60 16.21
C ARG A 387 -11.11 19.22 17.29
N ALA A 388 -10.15 18.46 17.83
CA ALA A 388 -9.20 18.96 18.83
C ALA A 388 -8.46 20.21 18.32
N ARG A 389 -8.03 20.21 17.05
CA ARG A 389 -7.41 21.37 16.40
C ARG A 389 -8.31 22.60 16.38
N VAL A 390 -9.60 22.40 16.13
CA VAL A 390 -10.58 23.49 16.04
C VAL A 390 -10.86 24.09 17.40
N LYS A 391 -11.12 23.25 18.41
CA LYS A 391 -11.32 23.72 19.79
C LYS A 391 -10.11 24.50 20.29
N ALA A 392 -8.90 23.99 20.03
CA ALA A 392 -7.66 24.61 20.50
C ALA A 392 -7.37 25.98 19.86
N ASN A 393 -7.66 26.15 18.57
CA ASN A 393 -7.21 27.31 17.80
C ASN A 393 -8.32 28.28 17.41
N PHE A 394 -9.56 27.82 17.28
CA PHE A 394 -10.69 28.60 16.76
C PHE A 394 -11.88 28.69 17.74
N GLY A 395 -11.88 27.91 18.83
CA GLY A 395 -12.82 28.08 19.94
C GLY A 395 -14.26 27.61 19.68
N HIS A 396 -14.50 26.76 18.68
CA HIS A 396 -15.81 26.15 18.39
C HIS A 396 -15.72 24.62 18.25
N ASP A 397 -16.86 23.94 18.09
CA ASP A 397 -16.99 22.48 18.15
C ASP A 397 -16.87 21.74 16.80
N GLY A 398 -16.60 22.50 15.72
CA GLY A 398 -16.42 22.01 14.36
C GLY A 398 -15.18 21.12 14.16
N ALA A 399 -14.87 20.74 12.93
CA ALA A 399 -13.77 19.83 12.61
C ALA A 399 -13.08 20.18 11.30
N ILE A 400 -11.76 20.36 11.29
CA ILE A 400 -11.05 20.74 10.07
C ILE A 400 -10.04 19.69 9.61
N PHE A 401 -10.21 19.23 8.37
CA PHE A 401 -9.25 18.39 7.67
C PHE A 401 -8.40 19.23 6.71
N CYS A 402 -7.10 18.91 6.64
CA CYS A 402 -6.18 19.56 5.72
C CYS A 402 -6.08 18.82 4.39
N GLU A 403 -5.37 19.40 3.41
CA GLU A 403 -5.07 18.73 2.15
C GLU A 403 -4.40 17.37 2.35
N TYR A 404 -3.53 17.24 3.35
CA TYR A 404 -2.77 16.03 3.64
C TYR A 404 -3.30 15.34 4.90
N ILE A 405 -4.18 14.36 4.75
CA ILE A 405 -4.87 13.71 5.89
C ILE A 405 -4.18 12.41 6.29
N SER A 406 -4.07 12.17 7.59
CA SER A 406 -3.71 10.87 8.20
C SER A 406 -4.49 10.69 9.52
N VAL A 407 -4.38 9.53 10.17
CA VAL A 407 -5.28 9.13 11.27
C VAL A 407 -5.04 9.77 12.65
N PRO A 408 -4.01 10.58 12.97
CA PRO A 408 -4.22 11.48 14.10
C PRO A 408 -5.19 12.63 13.73
N GLY A 409 -5.52 12.86 12.45
CA GLY A 409 -6.39 13.97 12.02
C GLY A 409 -5.77 15.36 12.20
N LEU A 410 -4.45 15.39 12.37
CA LEU A 410 -3.68 16.61 12.58
C LEU A 410 -3.15 17.16 11.25
N ALA A 411 -2.65 18.39 11.24
CA ALA A 411 -1.83 18.83 10.11
C ALA A 411 -0.56 17.97 10.04
N ILE A 412 -0.12 17.58 8.84
CA ILE A 412 1.16 16.89 8.70
C ILE A 412 2.30 17.81 9.18
N GLY A 413 3.31 17.25 9.84
CA GLY A 413 4.36 18.07 10.42
C GLY A 413 5.12 18.91 9.40
N ALA A 414 5.42 18.32 8.24
CA ALA A 414 6.06 19.01 7.13
C ALA A 414 5.21 20.12 6.50
N GLY A 415 3.89 20.14 6.73
CA GLY A 415 2.98 21.20 6.28
C GLY A 415 2.78 22.27 7.35
N TYR A 416 2.69 21.86 8.63
CA TYR A 416 2.56 22.77 9.76
C TYR A 416 3.80 23.66 9.95
N GLY A 417 4.98 23.10 9.69
CA GLY A 417 6.26 23.78 9.79
C GLY A 417 7.07 23.33 11.02
N TRP A 418 8.38 23.18 10.84
CA TRP A 418 9.31 22.75 11.89
C TRP A 418 9.88 23.94 12.67
N ALA A 419 10.54 23.69 13.80
CA ALA A 419 11.18 24.75 14.57
C ALA A 419 12.34 25.44 13.84
N SER A 420 12.95 24.78 12.85
CA SER A 420 14.06 25.30 12.06
C SER A 420 14.17 24.58 10.71
N GLY A 421 15.07 25.06 9.85
CA GLY A 421 15.37 24.46 8.54
C GLY A 421 14.49 24.99 7.40
N PRO A 422 14.55 24.36 6.21
CA PRO A 422 13.88 24.86 5.00
C PRO A 422 12.35 24.92 5.08
N ARG A 423 11.76 24.19 6.02
CA ARG A 423 10.32 24.21 6.31
C ARG A 423 10.04 24.79 7.69
N ALA A 424 10.79 25.81 8.11
CA ALA A 424 10.58 26.45 9.40
C ALA A 424 9.19 27.09 9.49
N ARG A 425 8.55 26.97 10.65
CA ARG A 425 7.35 27.74 11.01
C ARG A 425 7.79 29.17 11.28
N GLY A 426 7.15 30.15 10.63
CA GLY A 426 7.44 31.55 10.88
C GLY A 426 6.68 32.09 12.09
N PRO A 427 6.77 33.42 12.34
CA PRO A 427 6.13 34.05 13.49
C PRO A 427 4.61 33.85 13.49
N GLU A 428 4.05 33.36 14.59
CA GLU A 428 2.60 33.19 14.68
C GLU A 428 1.87 34.53 14.83
N ILE A 429 0.82 34.71 14.05
CA ILE A 429 -0.09 35.86 14.10
C ILE A 429 -1.51 35.39 14.41
N PRO A 430 -2.39 36.27 14.94
CA PRO A 430 -3.80 35.91 15.17
C PRO A 430 -4.49 35.45 13.88
N PHE A 431 -5.47 34.55 14.03
CA PHE A 431 -6.33 34.18 12.91
C PHE A 431 -7.17 35.38 12.45
N GLY A 432 -7.28 35.59 11.13
CA GLY A 432 -7.90 36.75 10.48
C GLY A 432 -6.99 37.98 10.39
N ASP A 433 -5.70 37.88 10.72
CA ASP A 433 -4.76 39.00 10.61
C ASP A 433 -4.51 39.33 9.11
N PRO A 434 -4.59 40.60 8.68
CA PRO A 434 -4.47 40.99 7.26
C PRO A 434 -3.09 40.72 6.66
N ARG A 435 -2.09 40.39 7.49
CA ARG A 435 -0.79 39.90 7.02
C ARG A 435 -0.84 38.44 6.57
N ALA A 436 -1.95 37.71 6.74
CA ALA A 436 -2.16 36.42 6.11
C ALA A 436 -3.02 36.60 4.85
N ASP A 437 -2.40 36.49 3.68
CA ASP A 437 -3.02 36.74 2.37
C ASP A 437 -2.89 35.54 1.41
N ALA A 438 -2.72 34.32 1.95
CA ALA A 438 -2.37 33.09 1.22
C ALA A 438 -1.11 33.15 0.34
N THR A 439 -0.28 34.20 0.38
CA THR A 439 0.96 34.26 -0.41
C THR A 439 2.20 33.77 0.34
N HIS A 440 2.11 33.66 1.66
CA HIS A 440 3.16 33.28 2.59
C HIS A 440 3.58 31.81 2.50
N HIS A 441 4.85 31.57 2.80
CA HIS A 441 5.49 30.26 2.80
C HIS A 441 6.20 29.99 4.14
N TYR A 442 6.96 28.90 4.24
CA TYR A 442 7.80 28.63 5.42
C TYR A 442 8.71 29.82 5.74
N GLY A 443 8.83 30.15 7.03
CA GLY A 443 9.58 31.30 7.55
C GLY A 443 8.80 32.61 7.61
N ASP A 444 7.73 32.76 6.84
CA ASP A 444 6.88 33.95 6.84
C ASP A 444 5.86 33.94 7.99
N PRO A 445 5.25 35.08 8.35
CA PRO A 445 4.16 35.12 9.31
C PRO A 445 3.05 34.11 8.96
N VAL A 446 2.56 33.37 9.96
CA VAL A 446 1.55 32.32 9.79
C VAL A 446 0.49 32.43 10.85
N GLU A 447 -0.77 32.26 10.47
CA GLU A 447 -1.86 32.26 11.44
C GLU A 447 -1.76 31.08 12.40
N LYS A 448 -2.09 31.33 13.66
CA LYS A 448 -2.15 30.29 14.68
C LYS A 448 -3.14 29.18 14.27
N GLY A 449 -2.70 27.92 14.36
CA GLY A 449 -3.50 26.75 13.97
C GLY A 449 -3.53 26.41 12.48
N VAL A 450 -2.98 27.29 11.62
CA VAL A 450 -2.88 27.12 10.16
C VAL A 450 -1.48 26.62 9.77
N MET A 451 -1.38 25.89 8.66
CA MET A 451 -0.13 25.37 8.12
C MET A 451 0.69 26.47 7.42
N SER A 452 2.03 26.45 7.57
CA SER A 452 2.93 27.39 6.88
C SER A 452 3.14 27.12 5.39
N CYS A 453 2.71 25.96 4.90
CA CYS A 453 2.93 25.55 3.51
C CYS A 453 1.98 26.29 2.55
N LYS A 454 2.51 27.21 1.73
CA LYS A 454 1.74 28.05 0.78
C LYS A 454 0.71 27.29 -0.07
N PRO A 455 1.06 26.21 -0.82
CA PRO A 455 0.10 25.53 -1.66
C PRO A 455 -1.08 24.98 -0.85
N ILE A 456 -0.86 24.67 0.42
CA ILE A 456 -1.91 24.20 1.30
C ILE A 456 -2.69 25.37 1.88
N ALA A 457 -2.03 26.38 2.45
CA ALA A 457 -2.66 27.57 3.02
C ALA A 457 -3.64 28.23 2.03
N TYR A 458 -3.26 28.30 0.75
CA TYR A 458 -4.14 28.75 -0.32
C TYR A 458 -5.48 27.98 -0.41
N HIS A 459 -5.47 26.66 -0.18
CA HIS A 459 -6.70 25.86 -0.18
C HIS A 459 -7.67 26.23 0.95
N TRP A 460 -7.18 26.80 2.05
CA TRP A 460 -8.03 27.26 3.16
C TRP A 460 -8.79 28.54 2.82
N GLU A 461 -8.14 29.43 2.07
CA GLU A 461 -8.68 30.76 1.80
C GLU A 461 -9.50 30.84 0.50
N SER A 462 -9.24 29.98 -0.49
CA SER A 462 -9.72 30.20 -1.87
C SER A 462 -10.51 29.06 -2.52
N GLN A 463 -10.58 27.88 -1.91
CA GLN A 463 -11.31 26.74 -2.48
C GLN A 463 -12.55 26.38 -1.65
N LEU A 464 -13.69 26.98 -2.02
CA LEU A 464 -15.01 26.75 -1.43
C LEU A 464 -15.53 25.31 -1.56
N GLU A 465 -15.01 24.49 -2.48
CA GLU A 465 -15.41 23.07 -2.61
C GLU A 465 -15.12 22.24 -1.35
N HIS A 466 -14.18 22.68 -0.49
CA HIS A 466 -13.85 22.02 0.78
C HIS A 466 -14.10 22.90 2.02
N ALA A 467 -14.61 24.13 1.84
CA ALA A 467 -14.92 25.07 2.92
C ALA A 467 -16.14 24.66 3.78
N TYR A 468 -16.80 23.54 3.47
CA TYR A 468 -17.82 22.93 4.34
C TYR A 468 -17.24 22.24 5.60
N MET A 469 -15.95 22.42 5.93
CA MET A 469 -15.33 21.85 7.14
C MET A 469 -14.89 22.88 8.18
N ILE A 470 -15.08 24.18 7.94
CA ILE A 470 -15.25 25.14 9.05
C ILE A 470 -16.74 25.42 9.16
N LEU A 471 -17.52 24.41 9.53
CA LEU A 471 -18.92 24.61 9.89
C LEU A 471 -19.00 24.72 11.41
N GLU A 472 -19.70 25.76 11.84
CA GLU A 472 -19.97 26.16 13.23
C GLU A 472 -20.45 25.00 14.11
#